data_AF-A0A420T6S0-F1
#
_entry.id   AF-A0A420T6S0-F1
#
_cell.length_a   1.000
_cell.length_b   1.000
_cell.length_c   1.000
_cell.angle_alpha   90.00
_cell.angle_beta   90.00
_cell.angle_gamma   90.00
#
_symmetry.space_group_name_H-M   'P 1'
#
loop_
_entity.id
_entity.type
_entity.pdbx_description
1 polymer ?
#
loop_
_entity_poly.entity_id
_entity_poly.type
_entity_poly.pdbx_seq_one_letter_code
_entity_poly.pdbx_strand_id
1 'polypeptide(L)'
;MIGIGVKDVFSRLINAYFQSRLGFSKEETILLRNEYFRSYGLIMEGLVSNYQVDPLEFNSMVDDALPFDSLIKPNPELRQLREEIDKGKFRLWLFSNAHITHVKRVVPLLGVEDLFEGAIYCDYSKEPLVCKPQSAMFETAMRVAGPKRCSDCYLIGECQVPLYTSRH
;
A
#
# COMPACT_ATOMS: atom_id res chain seq x y z
N MET A 1 -24.31 -15.48 -6.54
CA MET A 1 -23.15 -15.01 -7.32
C MET A 1 -22.06 -14.63 -6.35
N ILE A 2 -20.92 -15.32 -6.36
CA ILE A 2 -19.75 -14.89 -5.59
C ILE A 2 -19.22 -13.66 -6.33
N GLY A 3 -19.41 -12.47 -5.75
CA GLY A 3 -18.89 -11.23 -6.32
C GLY A 3 -17.37 -11.28 -6.34
N ILE A 4 -16.75 -10.86 -7.45
CA ILE A 4 -15.29 -10.79 -7.59
C ILE A 4 -14.80 -9.68 -6.65
N GLY A 5 -13.87 -9.99 -5.75
CA GLY A 5 -13.30 -9.01 -4.82
C GLY A 5 -12.13 -8.22 -5.43
N VAL A 6 -11.76 -7.10 -4.80
CA VAL A 6 -10.57 -6.30 -5.19
C VAL A 6 -9.31 -7.17 -5.30
N LYS A 7 -9.11 -8.07 -4.34
CA LYS A 7 -7.96 -9.00 -4.32
C LYS A 7 -7.93 -9.92 -5.54
N ASP A 8 -9.09 -10.37 -6.02
CA ASP A 8 -9.18 -11.25 -7.18
C ASP A 8 -8.82 -10.52 -8.48
N VAL A 9 -9.36 -9.31 -8.66
CA VAL A 9 -9.04 -8.47 -9.85
C VAL A 9 -7.57 -8.09 -9.83
N PHE A 10 -7.05 -7.64 -8.69
CA PHE A 10 -5.64 -7.27 -8.53
C PHE A 10 -4.71 -8.44 -8.86
N SER A 11 -5.01 -9.63 -8.34
CA SER A 11 -4.26 -10.85 -8.65
C SER A 11 -4.24 -11.17 -10.16
N ARG A 12 -5.35 -10.97 -10.87
CA ARG A 12 -5.42 -11.17 -12.32
C ARG A 12 -4.59 -10.14 -13.09
N LEU A 13 -4.63 -8.87 -12.69
CA LEU A 13 -3.88 -7.80 -13.34
C LEU A 13 -2.37 -7.98 -13.17
N ILE A 14 -1.92 -8.34 -11.96
CA ILE A 14 -0.50 -8.70 -11.73
C ILE A 14 -0.11 -9.88 -12.64
N ASN A 15 -0.93 -10.93 -12.67
CA ASN A 15 -0.61 -12.10 -13.49
C ASN A 15 -0.52 -11.75 -14.98
N ALA A 16 -1.45 -10.93 -15.47
CA ALA A 16 -1.44 -10.45 -16.84
C ALA A 16 -0.19 -9.61 -17.13
N TYR A 17 0.25 -8.75 -16.20
CA TYR A 17 1.48 -7.98 -16.34
C TYR A 17 2.70 -8.89 -16.50
N PHE A 18 2.88 -9.86 -15.59
CA PHE A 18 4.02 -10.78 -15.62
C PHE A 18 4.05 -11.61 -16.91
N GLN A 19 2.89 -12.11 -17.37
CA GLN A 19 2.81 -12.92 -18.58
C GLN A 19 3.05 -12.09 -19.83
N SER A 20 2.40 -10.92 -19.96
CA SER A 20 2.41 -10.14 -21.20
C SER A 20 3.63 -9.23 -21.34
N ARG A 21 4.17 -8.69 -20.25
CA ARG A 21 5.32 -7.77 -20.27
C ARG A 21 6.65 -8.47 -20.00
N LEU A 22 6.65 -9.49 -19.14
CA LEU A 22 7.88 -10.16 -18.70
C LEU A 22 8.03 -11.59 -19.27
N GLY A 23 6.98 -12.14 -19.91
CA GLY A 23 7.03 -13.45 -20.56
C GLY A 23 7.02 -14.65 -19.61
N PHE A 24 6.70 -14.45 -18.32
CA PHE A 24 6.65 -15.54 -17.35
C PHE A 24 5.44 -16.44 -17.56
N SER A 25 5.60 -17.74 -17.30
CA SER A 25 4.47 -18.65 -17.14
C SER A 25 3.62 -18.27 -15.92
N LYS A 26 2.42 -18.84 -15.83
CA LYS A 26 1.53 -18.64 -14.69
C LYS A 26 2.16 -19.15 -13.39
N GLU A 27 2.85 -20.28 -13.47
CA GLU A 27 3.50 -20.94 -12.33
C GLU A 27 4.67 -20.09 -11.81
N GLU A 28 5.55 -19.62 -12.70
CA GLU A 28 6.65 -18.70 -12.35
C GLU A 28 6.14 -17.39 -11.75
N THR A 29 5.08 -16.82 -12.34
CA THR A 29 4.45 -15.60 -11.85
C THR A 29 3.99 -15.74 -10.40
N ILE A 30 3.32 -16.86 -10.08
CA ILE A 30 2.83 -17.11 -8.72
C ILE A 30 4.01 -17.23 -7.73
N LEU A 31 5.07 -17.93 -8.12
CA LEU A 31 6.25 -18.13 -7.29
C LEU A 31 6.96 -16.79 -7.03
N LEU A 32 7.29 -16.04 -8.09
CA LEU A 32 7.98 -14.74 -8.00
C LEU A 32 7.18 -13.71 -7.21
N ARG A 33 5.86 -13.64 -7.42
CA ARG A 33 5.00 -12.71 -6.69
C ARG A 33 5.02 -13.00 -5.19
N ASN A 34 4.92 -14.28 -4.82
CA ASN A 34 4.93 -14.68 -3.42
C ASN A 34 6.30 -14.45 -2.78
N GLU A 35 7.38 -14.75 -3.51
CA GLU A 35 8.75 -14.48 -3.08
C GLU A 35 8.97 -12.98 -2.84
N TYR A 36 8.65 -12.13 -3.82
CA TYR A 36 8.88 -10.69 -3.69
C TYR A 36 8.00 -10.05 -2.62
N PHE A 37 6.74 -10.48 -2.51
CA PHE A 37 5.90 -10.01 -1.41
C PHE A 37 6.48 -10.39 -0.04
N ARG A 38 7.00 -11.61 0.11
CA ARG A 38 7.60 -12.09 1.36
C ARG A 38 8.93 -11.40 1.68
N SER A 39 9.78 -11.20 0.69
CA SER A 39 11.14 -10.67 0.85
C SER A 39 11.15 -9.15 1.02
N TYR A 40 10.27 -8.45 0.32
CA TYR A 40 10.31 -6.98 0.23
C TYR A 40 9.08 -6.28 0.85
N GLY A 41 7.98 -7.01 1.09
CA GLY A 41 6.71 -6.40 1.52
C GLY A 41 6.00 -5.59 0.41
N LEU A 42 6.63 -5.47 -0.76
CA LEU A 42 6.11 -4.86 -1.96
C LEU A 42 6.70 -5.57 -3.18
N ILE A 43 5.85 -6.15 -4.03
CA ILE A 43 6.29 -6.87 -5.25
C ILE A 43 7.14 -5.96 -6.16
N MET A 44 6.84 -4.65 -6.16
CA MET A 44 7.52 -3.66 -6.98
C MET A 44 9.02 -3.58 -6.73
N GLU A 45 9.46 -3.68 -5.48
CA GLU A 45 10.90 -3.59 -5.16
C GLU A 45 11.68 -4.75 -5.80
N GLY A 46 11.11 -5.95 -5.81
CA GLY A 46 11.68 -7.10 -6.50
C GLY A 46 11.68 -6.94 -8.02
N LEU A 47 10.62 -6.36 -8.60
CA LEU A 47 10.53 -6.11 -10.04
C LEU A 47 11.54 -5.07 -10.55
N VAL A 48 11.70 -3.95 -9.82
CA VAL A 48 12.69 -2.93 -10.16
C VAL A 48 14.10 -3.51 -10.06
N SER A 49 14.40 -4.22 -8.96
CA SER A 49 15.75 -4.71 -8.68
C SER A 49 16.22 -5.82 -9.63
N ASN A 50 15.31 -6.71 -10.05
CA ASN A 50 15.67 -7.90 -10.83
C ASN A 50 15.32 -7.79 -12.33
N TYR A 51 14.36 -6.93 -12.70
CA TYR A 51 13.83 -6.87 -14.07
C TYR A 51 13.76 -5.45 -14.66
N GLN A 52 14.27 -4.43 -13.96
CA GLN A 52 14.29 -3.04 -14.45
C GLN A 52 12.91 -2.51 -14.89
N VAL A 53 11.85 -2.98 -14.24
CA VAL A 53 10.48 -2.53 -14.48
C VAL A 53 10.35 -1.06 -14.06
N ASP A 54 9.70 -0.25 -14.89
CA ASP A 54 9.25 1.09 -14.49
C ASP A 54 8.08 0.97 -13.49
N PRO A 55 8.24 1.46 -12.24
CA PRO A 55 7.19 1.41 -11.23
C PRO A 55 5.89 2.11 -11.64
N LEU A 56 5.98 3.23 -12.37
CA LEU A 56 4.81 3.99 -12.81
C LEU A 56 4.08 3.26 -13.93
N GLU A 57 4.80 2.59 -14.83
CA GLU A 57 4.21 1.75 -15.86
C GLU A 57 3.42 0.60 -15.23
N PHE A 58 4.03 -0.13 -14.29
CA PHE A 58 3.33 -1.20 -13.58
C PHE A 58 2.10 -0.69 -12.83
N ASN A 59 2.22 0.44 -12.11
CA ASN A 59 1.11 1.03 -11.38
C ASN A 59 -0.06 1.35 -12.32
N SER A 60 0.22 1.89 -13.51
CA SER A 60 -0.79 2.21 -14.51
C SER A 60 -1.57 0.97 -14.98
N MET A 61 -0.89 -0.17 -15.12
CA MET A 61 -1.47 -1.41 -15.65
C MET A 61 -2.07 -2.32 -14.58
N VAL A 62 -1.78 -2.05 -13.30
CA VAL A 62 -2.22 -2.91 -12.20
C VAL A 62 -3.09 -2.14 -11.21
N ASP A 63 -2.53 -1.21 -10.44
CA ASP A 63 -3.25 -0.49 -9.41
C ASP A 63 -4.27 0.51 -10.00
N ASP A 64 -3.86 1.28 -10.99
CA ASP A 64 -4.75 2.27 -11.64
C ASP A 64 -5.80 1.59 -12.52
N ALA A 65 -5.52 0.38 -13.03
CA ALA A 65 -6.46 -0.40 -13.83
C ALA A 65 -7.60 -1.04 -13.01
N LEU A 66 -7.56 -0.99 -11.67
CA LEU A 66 -8.62 -1.54 -10.83
C LEU A 66 -9.94 -0.77 -11.00
N PRO A 67 -11.09 -1.43 -11.21
CA PRO A 67 -12.38 -0.77 -11.38
C PRO A 67 -13.05 -0.46 -10.03
N PHE A 68 -12.41 0.36 -9.19
CA PHE A 68 -12.82 0.59 -7.80
C PHE A 68 -14.25 1.08 -7.63
N ASP A 69 -14.79 1.89 -8.54
CA ASP A 69 -16.17 2.38 -8.46
C ASP A 69 -17.21 1.26 -8.40
N SER A 70 -16.89 0.10 -8.95
CA SER A 70 -17.74 -1.10 -8.92
C SER A 70 -17.45 -2.05 -7.75
N LEU A 71 -16.28 -1.92 -7.11
CA LEU A 71 -15.75 -2.88 -6.15
C LEU A 71 -15.75 -2.35 -4.72
N ILE A 72 -15.65 -1.04 -4.55
CA ILE A 72 -15.57 -0.35 -3.26
C ILE A 72 -16.83 0.49 -3.10
N LYS A 73 -17.44 0.38 -1.93
CA LYS A 73 -18.58 1.17 -1.51
C LYS A 73 -18.21 1.92 -0.24
N PRO A 74 -18.92 3.02 0.08
CA PRO A 74 -18.79 3.67 1.37
C PRO A 74 -18.93 2.66 2.51
N ASN A 75 -18.15 2.84 3.57
CA ASN A 75 -18.19 1.97 4.74
C ASN A 75 -18.55 2.79 5.99
N PRO A 76 -19.86 2.92 6.32
CA PRO A 76 -20.32 3.70 7.47
C PRO A 76 -19.78 3.20 8.80
N GLU A 77 -19.64 1.89 8.98
CA GLU A 77 -19.10 1.29 10.22
C GLU A 77 -17.62 1.68 10.41
N LEU A 78 -16.81 1.61 9.34
CA LEU A 78 -15.43 2.07 9.38
C LEU A 78 -15.34 3.57 9.68
N ARG A 79 -16.25 4.37 9.10
CA ARG A 79 -16.29 5.81 9.35
C ARG A 79 -16.59 6.08 10.83
N GLN A 80 -17.65 5.47 11.36
CA GLN A 80 -18.05 5.61 12.75
C GLN A 80 -16.91 5.25 13.71
N LEU A 81 -16.27 4.10 13.50
CA LEU A 81 -15.14 3.66 14.34
C LEU A 81 -13.98 4.68 14.36
N ARG A 82 -13.75 5.38 13.24
CA ARG A 82 -12.71 6.41 13.15
C ARG A 82 -13.14 7.73 13.77
N GLU A 83 -14.42 8.08 13.70
CA GLU A 83 -14.99 9.27 14.34
C GLU A 83 -14.98 9.15 15.88
N GLU A 84 -14.98 7.94 16.42
CA GLU A 84 -14.82 7.67 17.86
C GLU A 84 -13.40 7.98 18.39
N ILE A 85 -12.42 8.20 17.51
CA ILE A 85 -11.05 8.54 17.90
C ILE A 85 -11.01 9.99 18.37
N ASP A 86 -10.52 10.20 19.60
CA ASP A 86 -10.34 11.51 20.21
C ASP A 86 -9.30 12.34 19.42
N LYS A 87 -9.79 13.20 18.52
CA LYS A 87 -8.97 14.08 17.66
C LYS A 87 -8.16 15.12 18.46
N GLY A 88 -8.49 15.34 19.74
CA GLY A 88 -7.68 16.17 20.65
C GLY A 88 -6.41 15.47 21.14
N LYS A 89 -6.37 14.13 21.05
CA LYS A 89 -5.23 13.30 21.49
C LYS A 89 -4.49 12.66 20.33
N PHE A 90 -5.20 12.28 19.27
CA PHE A 90 -4.64 11.52 18.16
C PHE A 90 -4.84 12.22 16.82
N ARG A 91 -3.80 12.18 16.00
CA ARG A 91 -3.83 12.58 14.60
C ARG A 91 -3.80 11.33 13.74
N LEU A 92 -4.73 11.20 12.81
CA LEU A 92 -4.82 10.04 11.93
C LEU A 92 -4.11 10.31 10.61
N TRP A 93 -3.21 9.41 10.23
CA TRP A 93 -2.51 9.44 8.95
C TRP A 93 -2.73 8.12 8.21
N LEU A 94 -2.91 8.20 6.89
CA LEU A 94 -2.82 7.03 6.02
C LEU A 94 -1.36 6.66 5.84
N PHE A 95 -1.04 5.38 5.98
CA PHE A 95 0.32 4.88 5.78
C PHE A 95 0.31 3.64 4.87
N SER A 96 0.58 3.83 3.59
CA SER A 96 0.40 2.82 2.53
C SER A 96 1.70 2.52 1.77
N ASN A 97 1.84 1.30 1.24
CA ASN A 97 2.88 0.96 0.27
C ASN A 97 2.44 1.24 -1.17
N ALA A 98 1.16 1.51 -1.41
CA ALA A 98 0.67 1.85 -2.74
C ALA A 98 1.10 3.27 -3.13
N HIS A 99 1.07 3.56 -4.43
CA HIS A 99 1.31 4.91 -4.95
C HIS A 99 0.15 5.85 -4.63
N ILE A 100 0.38 7.17 -4.73
CA ILE A 100 -0.61 8.19 -4.35
C ILE A 100 -1.90 8.11 -5.18
N THR A 101 -1.82 7.68 -6.43
CA THR A 101 -3.01 7.55 -7.30
C THR A 101 -4.00 6.53 -6.73
N HIS A 102 -3.51 5.40 -6.23
CA HIS A 102 -4.33 4.38 -5.56
C HIS A 102 -5.02 4.96 -4.32
N VAL A 103 -4.26 5.67 -3.46
CA VAL A 103 -4.80 6.26 -2.23
C VAL A 103 -5.91 7.27 -2.53
N LYS A 104 -5.69 8.16 -3.50
CA LYS A 104 -6.65 9.19 -3.93
C LYS A 104 -7.92 8.62 -4.55
N ARG A 105 -7.90 7.37 -5.02
CA ARG A 105 -9.09 6.69 -5.56
C ARG A 105 -9.85 5.95 -4.48
N VAL A 106 -9.16 5.20 -3.63
CA VAL A 106 -9.79 4.30 -2.65
C VAL A 106 -10.40 5.05 -1.46
N VAL A 107 -9.67 6.01 -0.91
CA VAL A 107 -10.05 6.65 0.37
C VAL A 107 -11.36 7.45 0.25
N PRO A 108 -11.59 8.24 -0.83
CA PRO A 108 -12.86 8.93 -1.01
C PRO A 108 -14.04 7.97 -1.20
N LEU A 109 -13.85 6.87 -1.93
CA LEU A 109 -14.88 5.84 -2.13
C LEU A 109 -15.32 5.18 -0.82
N LEU A 110 -14.41 5.05 0.15
CA LEU A 110 -14.74 4.55 1.49
C LEU A 110 -15.46 5.59 2.37
N GLY A 111 -15.42 6.88 1.99
CA GLY A 111 -16.08 7.97 2.73
C GLY A 111 -15.34 8.35 4.01
N VAL A 112 -14.01 8.27 4.04
CA VAL A 112 -13.19 8.52 5.24
C VAL A 112 -12.01 9.48 5.01
N GLU A 113 -11.95 10.15 3.85
CA GLU A 113 -10.83 11.03 3.49
C GLU A 113 -10.64 12.18 4.48
N ASP A 114 -11.74 12.83 4.89
CA ASP A 114 -11.79 13.95 5.84
C ASP A 114 -11.36 13.57 7.26
N LEU A 115 -11.20 12.28 7.55
CA LEU A 115 -10.78 11.79 8.85
C LEU A 115 -9.26 11.69 8.99
N PHE A 116 -8.49 11.93 7.91
CA PHE A 116 -7.04 11.87 7.93
C PHE A 116 -6.39 13.23 7.66
N GLU A 117 -5.25 13.45 8.30
CA GLU A 117 -4.39 14.63 8.08
C GLU A 117 -3.68 14.59 6.71
N GLY A 118 -3.52 13.38 6.17
CA GLY A 118 -2.86 13.15 4.90
C GLY A 118 -2.44 11.69 4.73
N ALA A 119 -1.66 11.45 3.68
CA ALA A 119 -1.17 10.13 3.33
C ALA A 119 0.35 10.11 3.18
N ILE A 120 0.98 9.13 3.82
CA ILE A 120 2.36 8.70 3.58
C ILE A 120 2.28 7.44 2.71
N TYR A 121 2.91 7.50 1.54
CA TYR A 121 2.74 6.52 0.47
C TYR A 121 4.08 6.24 -0.22
N CYS A 122 4.20 5.12 -0.93
CA CYS A 122 5.40 4.84 -1.70
C CYS A 122 5.39 5.67 -3.00
N ASP A 123 6.33 6.59 -3.13
CA ASP A 123 6.45 7.42 -4.33
C ASP A 123 7.20 6.64 -5.43
N TYR A 124 6.44 6.05 -6.33
CA TYR A 124 6.94 5.27 -7.47
C TYR A 124 7.69 6.13 -8.50
N SER A 125 7.67 7.46 -8.38
CA SER A 125 8.49 8.36 -9.21
C SER A 125 9.91 8.58 -8.66
N LYS A 126 10.27 7.94 -7.55
CA LYS A 126 11.57 8.11 -6.87
C LYS A 126 12.39 6.82 -6.89
N GLU A 127 13.69 7.00 -7.00
CA GLU A 127 14.67 5.94 -6.87
C GLU A 127 15.71 6.31 -5.79
N PRO A 128 15.99 5.42 -4.82
CA PRO A 128 15.37 4.12 -4.61
C PRO A 128 13.92 4.23 -4.10
N LEU A 129 13.12 3.17 -4.31
CA LEU A 129 11.78 3.07 -3.72
C LEU A 129 11.89 2.95 -2.20
N VAL A 130 11.10 3.78 -1.49
CA VAL A 130 11.00 3.75 -0.03
C VAL A 130 9.62 3.29 0.38
N CYS A 131 9.51 2.06 0.88
CA CYS A 131 8.25 1.46 1.31
C CYS A 131 8.40 0.65 2.61
N LYS A 132 7.29 0.33 3.27
CA LYS A 132 7.32 -0.59 4.41
C LYS A 132 7.77 -1.97 3.89
N PRO A 133 8.62 -2.69 4.63
CA PRO A 133 8.97 -2.44 6.03
C PRO A 133 10.29 -1.70 6.28
N GLN A 134 10.86 -1.06 5.27
CA GLN A 134 12.13 -0.35 5.39
C GLN A 134 12.05 0.75 6.46
N SER A 135 13.08 0.88 7.31
CA SER A 135 13.12 1.89 8.38
C SER A 135 12.96 3.32 7.83
N ALA A 136 13.53 3.60 6.66
CA ALA A 136 13.43 4.88 5.97
C ALA A 136 11.97 5.33 5.71
N MET A 137 11.05 4.37 5.50
CA MET A 137 9.64 4.67 5.30
C MET A 137 8.96 5.09 6.62
N PHE A 138 9.35 4.50 7.75
CA PHE A 138 8.89 4.91 9.08
C PHE A 138 9.49 6.26 9.51
N GLU A 139 10.77 6.50 9.20
CA GLU A 139 11.41 7.81 9.42
C GLU A 139 10.71 8.91 8.61
N THR A 140 10.33 8.61 7.36
CA THR A 140 9.52 9.51 6.54
C THR A 140 8.15 9.77 7.18
N ALA A 141 7.48 8.72 7.67
CA ALA A 141 6.22 8.86 8.38
C ALA A 141 6.33 9.76 9.62
N MET A 142 7.36 9.59 10.45
CA MET A 142 7.61 10.43 11.62
C MET A 142 7.90 11.88 11.23
N ARG A 143 8.70 12.10 10.19
CA ARG A 143 9.01 13.45 9.70
C ARG A 143 7.77 14.19 9.21
N VAL A 144 6.90 13.50 8.47
CA VAL A 144 5.69 14.07 7.88
C VAL A 144 4.58 14.26 8.92
N ALA A 145 4.33 13.25 9.76
CA ALA A 145 3.28 13.31 10.77
C ALA A 145 3.66 14.17 11.99
N GLY A 146 4.95 14.38 12.23
CA GLY A 146 5.50 15.21 13.30
C GLY A 146 5.67 14.60 14.71
N PRO A 147 5.46 13.30 15.01
CA PRO A 147 5.78 12.78 16.33
C PRO A 147 7.30 12.82 16.59
N LYS A 148 7.69 13.14 17.83
CA LYS A 148 9.11 13.23 18.23
C LYS A 148 9.72 11.88 18.58
N ARG A 149 8.89 10.92 19.04
CA ARG A 149 9.32 9.60 19.48
C ARG A 149 8.43 8.53 18.89
N CYS A 150 8.99 7.36 18.58
CA CYS A 150 8.21 6.21 18.13
C CYS A 150 7.16 5.79 19.17
N SER A 151 7.44 5.99 20.47
CA SER A 151 6.49 5.70 21.57
C SER A 151 5.22 6.55 21.54
N ASP A 152 5.22 7.65 20.77
CA ASP A 152 4.06 8.52 20.61
C ASP A 152 3.21 8.11 19.38
N CYS A 153 3.55 6.99 18.73
CA CYS A 153 2.91 6.51 17.51
C CYS A 153 2.21 5.18 17.74
N TYR A 154 1.05 5.02 17.11
CA TYR A 154 0.34 3.74 16.99
C TYR A 154 0.21 3.39 15.52
N LEU A 155 0.58 2.15 15.15
CA LEU A 155 0.39 1.63 13.80
C LEU A 155 -0.74 0.60 13.83
N ILE A 156 -1.77 0.83 13.02
CA ILE A 156 -2.90 -0.10 12.87
C ILE A 156 -2.87 -0.66 11.45
N GLY A 157 -2.75 -1.98 11.35
CA GLY A 157 -2.75 -2.71 10.09
C GLY A 157 -1.77 -3.88 10.10
N GLU A 158 -1.88 -4.76 9.12
CA GLU A 158 -0.93 -5.84 8.93
C GLU A 158 0.37 -5.27 8.34
N CYS A 159 1.34 -4.98 9.21
CA CYS A 159 2.74 -4.82 8.81
C CYS A 159 3.44 -6.12 9.19
N GLN A 160 3.91 -6.90 8.22
CA GLN A 160 4.60 -8.17 8.49
C GLN A 160 6.00 -8.01 9.10
N VAL A 161 6.32 -6.83 9.64
CA VAL A 161 7.58 -6.58 10.34
C VAL A 161 7.29 -6.06 11.73
N PRO A 162 7.90 -6.64 12.78
CA PRO A 162 7.66 -6.20 14.14
C PRO A 162 8.03 -4.73 14.26
N LEU A 163 7.22 -3.94 14.97
CA LEU A 163 7.57 -2.59 15.46
C LEU A 163 8.76 -2.58 16.44
N TYR A 164 9.55 -3.65 16.49
CA TYR A 164 10.71 -3.81 17.35
C TYR A 164 11.97 -4.03 16.51
N THR A 165 12.63 -2.93 16.20
CA THR A 165 14.10 -2.90 16.31
C THR A 165 14.50 -1.83 17.31
N SER A 166 14.01 -1.95 18.54
CA SER A 166 14.73 -1.40 19.69
C SER A 166 15.95 -2.28 19.91
N ARG A 167 17.09 -1.89 19.35
CA ARG A 167 18.38 -2.24 19.96
C ARG A 167 18.80 -1.05 20.81
N HIS A 168 19.01 -1.35 22.09
CA HIS A 168 19.58 -0.48 23.10
C HIS A 168 20.89 0.18 22.63
#